data_AF-A0A6J6PW73-F1
#
_entry.id   AF-A0A6J6PW73-F1
#
_cell.length_a   1.000
_cell.length_b   1.000
_cell.length_c   1.000
_cell.angle_alpha   90.00
_cell.angle_beta   90.00
_cell.angle_gamma   90.00
#
_symmetry.space_group_name_H-M   'P 1'
#
loop_
_entity.id
_entity.type
_entity.pdbx_description
1 polymer ?
#
loop_
_entity_poly.entity_id
_entity_poly.type
_entity_poly.pdbx_seq_one_letter_code
_entity_poly.pdbx_strand_id
1 'polypeptide(L)' 'MYDRAEQVAAGMGLTLGHARVGGASDGNFAAQAGAKVLDGLGAVGEGAHAKNEWASVKALKERSDFLHAFVKALLND' A
#
# COMPACT_ATOMS: atom_id res chain seq x y z
N MET A 1 -1.14 -5.31 -11.61
CA MET A 1 -1.02 -5.47 -10.14
C MET A 1 -1.84 -4.41 -9.43
N TYR A 2 -1.74 -3.13 -9.83
CA TYR A 2 -2.62 -2.06 -9.33
C TYR A 2 -4.11 -2.35 -9.60
N ASP A 3 -4.50 -2.70 -10.82
CA ASP A 3 -5.91 -2.99 -11.14
C ASP A 3 -6.51 -4.10 -10.26
N ARG A 4 -5.70 -5.10 -9.89
CA ARG A 4 -6.10 -6.18 -8.98
C ARG A 4 -6.29 -5.64 -7.55
N ALA A 5 -5.41 -4.76 -7.11
CA ALA A 5 -5.54 -4.05 -5.83
C ALA A 5 -6.82 -3.21 -5.80
N GLU A 6 -7.14 -2.49 -6.89
CA GLU A 6 -8.39 -1.71 -7.01
C GLU A 6 -9.63 -2.60 -6.95
N GLN A 7 -9.63 -3.74 -7.62
CA GLN A 7 -10.75 -4.71 -7.55
C GLN A 7 -10.98 -5.22 -6.13
N VAL A 8 -9.91 -5.58 -5.43
CA VAL A 8 -10.01 -6.03 -4.03
C VAL A 8 -10.51 -4.91 -3.12
N ALA A 9 -9.98 -3.69 -3.28
CA ALA A 9 -10.43 -2.54 -2.52
C ALA A 9 -11.92 -2.24 -2.76
N ALA A 10 -12.36 -2.25 -4.02
CA ALA A 10 -13.76 -2.03 -4.37
C ALA A 10 -14.69 -3.07 -3.73
N GLY A 11 -14.29 -4.34 -3.69
CA GLY A 11 -15.01 -5.41 -2.99
C GLY A 11 -15.14 -5.20 -1.48
N MET A 12 -14.31 -4.33 -0.90
CA MET A 12 -14.34 -3.94 0.51
C MET A 12 -14.99 -2.56 0.74
N GLY A 13 -15.54 -1.93 -0.31
CA GLY A 13 -16.09 -0.58 -0.23
C GLY A 13 -15.02 0.52 -0.10
N LEU A 14 -13.76 0.20 -0.43
CA LEU A 14 -12.63 1.15 -0.41
C LEU A 14 -12.36 1.66 -1.83
N THR A 15 -11.90 2.90 -1.92
CA THR A 15 -11.38 3.48 -3.17
C THR A 15 -9.90 3.73 -3.01
N LEU A 16 -9.08 3.22 -3.93
CA LEU A 16 -7.65 3.49 -3.95
C LEU A 16 -7.38 4.77 -4.74
N GLY A 17 -6.40 5.53 -4.25
CA GLY A 17 -5.75 6.60 -5.02
C GLY A 17 -4.32 6.22 -5.34
N HIS A 18 -3.65 7.08 -6.09
CA HIS A 18 -2.21 7.01 -6.30
C HIS A 18 -1.62 8.42 -6.22
N ALA A 19 -0.37 8.51 -5.80
CA ALA A 19 0.36 9.75 -5.74
C ALA A 19 1.78 9.50 -6.26
N ARG A 20 2.36 10.51 -6.90
CA ARG A 20 3.79 10.55 -7.16
C ARG A 20 4.44 11.37 -6.07
N VAL A 21 5.23 10.73 -5.23
CA VAL A 21 6.02 11.36 -4.18
C VAL A 21 7.50 11.33 -4.55
N GLY A 22 8.29 12.21 -3.93
CA GLY A 22 9.75 12.09 -3.97
C GLY A 22 10.26 10.99 -3.04
N GLY A 23 11.54 10.65 -3.14
CA GLY A 23 12.20 9.67 -2.28
C GLY A 23 12.53 8.35 -2.97
N ALA A 24 12.86 7.35 -2.16
CA ALA A 24 13.17 5.99 -2.59
C ALA A 24 12.60 4.99 -1.58
N SER A 25 12.33 3.77 -2.04
CA SER A 25 11.95 2.62 -1.23
C SER A 25 12.72 1.38 -1.68
N ASP A 26 12.67 0.32 -0.87
CA ASP A 26 13.17 -1.00 -1.28
C ASP A 26 12.52 -1.49 -2.58
N GLY A 27 11.31 -0.99 -2.87
CA GLY A 27 10.59 -1.22 -4.11
C GLY A 27 11.36 -0.78 -5.36
N ASN A 28 12.20 0.26 -5.27
CA ASN A 28 13.04 0.67 -6.40
C ASN A 28 14.06 -0.41 -6.78
N PHE A 29 14.73 -1.01 -5.79
CA PHE A 29 15.69 -2.09 -6.03
C PHE A 29 15.01 -3.37 -6.50
N ALA A 30 13.88 -3.73 -5.89
CA ALA A 30 13.09 -4.90 -6.30
C ALA A 30 12.59 -4.76 -7.75
N ALA A 31 12.10 -3.57 -8.13
CA ALA A 31 11.68 -3.29 -9.49
C ALA A 31 12.85 -3.37 -10.48
N GLN A 32 14.03 -2.84 -10.12
CA GLN A 32 15.24 -2.95 -10.92
C GLN A 32 15.68 -4.41 -11.12
N ALA A 33 15.46 -5.27 -10.11
CA ALA A 33 15.71 -6.71 -10.19
C ALA A 33 14.65 -7.48 -11.00
N GLY A 34 13.63 -6.80 -11.55
CA GLY A 34 12.59 -7.39 -12.39
C GLY A 34 11.32 -7.82 -11.66
N ALA A 35 11.20 -7.55 -10.36
CA ALA A 35 9.98 -7.84 -9.61
C ALA A 35 8.86 -6.87 -10.01
N LYS A 36 7.60 -7.36 -10.00
CA LYS A 36 6.43 -6.49 -10.02
C LYS A 36 6.26 -5.86 -8.65
N VAL A 37 6.26 -4.54 -8.58
CA VAL A 37 6.17 -3.79 -7.32
C VAL A 37 4.91 -2.92 -7.33
N LEU A 38 4.19 -2.96 -6.21
CA LEU A 38 3.18 -1.96 -5.87
C LEU A 38 3.58 -1.35 -4.52
N ASP A 39 3.93 -0.06 -4.54
CA ASP A 39 4.37 0.69 -3.37
C ASP A 39 3.22 1.53 -2.78
N GLY A 40 3.41 2.09 -1.59
CA GLY A 40 2.45 2.99 -0.93
C GLY A 40 1.32 2.28 -0.18
N LEU A 41 1.50 1.00 0.17
CA LEU A 41 0.53 0.21 0.93
C LEU A 41 0.72 0.29 2.46
N GLY A 42 1.55 1.21 2.92
CA GLY A 42 1.91 1.40 4.33
C GLY A 42 0.85 2.13 5.16
N ALA A 43 1.28 2.59 6.34
CA ALA A 43 0.42 3.29 7.29
C ALA A 43 -0.07 4.65 6.75
N VAL A 44 -1.25 5.08 7.21
CA VAL A 44 -1.74 6.45 6.99
C VAL A 44 -1.25 7.31 8.14
N GLY A 45 -0.59 8.42 7.84
CA GLY A 45 0.06 9.28 8.81
C GLY A 45 0.72 10.48 8.14
N GLU A 46 1.52 11.21 8.89
CA GLU A 46 2.21 12.43 8.43
C GLU A 46 3.58 12.54 9.12
N GLY A 47 4.47 13.34 8.54
CA GLY A 47 5.69 13.78 9.23
C GLY A 47 6.76 12.70 9.38
N ALA A 48 6.84 11.75 8.45
CA ALA A 48 7.90 10.73 8.46
C ALA A 48 9.29 11.38 8.64
N HIS A 49 10.07 10.88 9.61
CA HIS A 49 11.37 11.42 10.01
C HIS A 49 11.36 12.78 10.71
N ALA A 50 10.21 13.21 11.27
CA ALA A 50 10.09 14.47 11.99
C ALA A 50 9.50 14.28 13.40
N LYS A 51 9.65 15.30 14.28
CA LYS A 51 9.11 15.24 15.66
C LYS A 51 7.60 15.11 15.73
N ASN A 52 6.92 15.54 14.67
CA ASN A 52 5.47 15.42 14.49
C ASN A 52 5.09 14.16 13.70
N GLU A 53 5.96 13.15 13.61
CA GLU A 53 5.63 11.86 13.01
C GLU A 53 4.50 11.17 13.78
N TRP A 54 3.49 10.70 13.06
CA TRP A 54 2.42 9.90 13.63
C TRP A 54 1.78 8.99 12.58
N ALA A 55 1.09 7.95 13.06
CA ALA A 55 0.27 7.07 12.24
C ALA A 55 -1.12 6.89 12.86
N SER A 56 -2.14 6.80 12.01
CA SER A 56 -3.53 6.62 12.41
C SER A 56 -3.80 5.18 12.84
N VAL A 57 -3.99 4.96 14.14
CA VAL A 57 -4.39 3.65 14.70
C VAL A 57 -5.69 3.14 14.07
N LYS A 58 -6.64 4.04 13.80
CA LYS A 58 -7.90 3.70 13.13
C LYS A 58 -7.65 3.18 11.71
N ALA A 59 -6.79 3.85 10.95
CA ALA A 59 -6.51 3.47 9.56
C ALA A 59 -5.65 2.20 9.47
N LEU A 60 -4.83 1.88 10.49
CA LEU A 60 -4.03 0.66 10.51
C LEU A 60 -4.88 -0.59 10.34
N LYS A 61 -6.08 -0.63 10.94
CA LYS A 61 -6.98 -1.77 10.79
C LYS A 61 -7.45 -1.92 9.33
N GLU A 62 -7.98 -0.85 8.75
CA GLU A 62 -8.45 -0.84 7.35
C GLU A 62 -7.33 -1.22 6.37
N ARG A 63 -6.13 -0.66 6.56
CA ARG A 63 -4.94 -1.00 5.75
C ARG A 63 -4.53 -2.46 5.91
N SER A 64 -4.55 -2.99 7.13
CA SER A 64 -4.21 -4.39 7.41
C SER A 64 -5.22 -5.35 6.78
N ASP A 65 -6.52 -5.07 6.91
CA ASP A 65 -7.58 -5.88 6.33
C ASP A 65 -7.46 -5.90 4.80
N PHE A 66 -7.22 -4.74 4.18
CA PHE A 66 -7.01 -4.62 2.73
C PHE A 66 -5.77 -5.39 2.26
N LEU A 67 -4.63 -5.21 2.94
CA LEU A 67 -3.38 -5.87 2.56
C LEU A 67 -3.52 -7.40 2.68
N HIS A 68 -4.19 -7.88 3.72
CA HIS A 68 -4.51 -9.31 3.88
C HIS A 68 -5.35 -9.84 2.71
N ALA A 69 -6.45 -9.14 2.36
CA ALA A 69 -7.31 -9.53 1.25
C ALA A 69 -6.56 -9.52 -0.08
N PHE A 70 -5.71 -8.52 -0.31
CA PHE A 70 -4.94 -8.38 -1.54
C PHE A 70 -3.86 -9.46 -1.67
N VAL A 71 -3.11 -9.76 -0.60
CA VAL A 71 -2.15 -10.87 -0.60
C VAL A 71 -2.84 -12.20 -0.88
N LYS A 72 -4.00 -12.46 -0.27
CA LYS A 72 -4.79 -13.67 -0.59
C LYS A 72 -5.22 -13.71 -2.05
N ALA A 73 -5.64 -12.59 -2.61
CA ALA A 73 -6.03 -12.51 -4.01
C ALA A 73 -4.85 -12.78 -4.96
N LEU A 74 -3.63 -12.35 -4.60
CA LEU A 74 -2.43 -12.63 -5.39
C LEU A 74 -1.96 -14.09 -5.30
N LEU A 75 -2.21 -14.77 -4.18
CA LEU A 75 -1.78 -16.17 -3.96
C LEU A 75 -2.78 -17.21 -4.49
N ASN A 76 -4.04 -16.82 -4.67
CA ASN A 76 -5.11 -17.70 -5.14
C ASN A 76 -5.34 -17.60 -6.66
N ASP A 77 -4.55 -16.79 -7.36
CA ASP A 77 -4.47 -16.71 -8.82
C ASP A 77 -3.39 -17.68 -9.36
#